data_AF-A0A2U1P043-F1
#
_entry.id   AF-A0A2U1P043-F1
#
_cell.length_a   1.000
_cell.length_b   1.000
_cell.length_c   1.000
_cell.angle_alpha   90.00
_cell.angle_beta   90.00
_cell.angle_gamma   90.00
#
_symmetry.space_group_name_H-M   'P 1'
#
loop_
_entity.id
_entity.type
_entity.pdbx_description
1 polymer ?
#
loop_
_entity_poly.entity_id
_entity_poly.type
_entity_poly.pdbx_seq_one_letter_code
_entity_poly.pdbx_strand_id
1 'polypeptide(L)'
;MIKSPWDEAPYDDAVERTEQRDLELSAFISQWALMTLLDPAQSLAYLRYLGYTGDPATAFRVTRKRSLDVKKKHTDRHVFQCFVFGPKNAGKSALLSSFVGRPFRNNYEITSNQCYTVNSVEQRGGIKKTLILHEIQEDNVKEFLSSKDSLAACDVAVFVYESSEEYSLKRASELLMDVAREGEESGYGVPCLLISAKCDSQSYLKEIKETKMISQAMKIGAPIHINVKENNMNGVFRKIVNAAEQCHLNIPETEQGINKKHYRQLVNCSLIVASVGAAVAITLTAYRTYAIKKAASS
;
A
#
# COMPACT_ATOMS: atom_id res chain seq x y z
N MET A 1 -11.12 2.35 36.95
CA MET A 1 -11.82 2.93 35.78
C MET A 1 -11.06 2.42 34.56
N ILE A 2 -11.67 1.58 33.72
CA ILE A 2 -10.99 1.07 32.51
C ILE A 2 -10.93 2.24 31.52
N LYS A 3 -9.72 2.69 31.19
CA LYS A 3 -9.49 3.75 30.20
C LYS A 3 -9.83 3.20 28.81
N SER A 4 -10.42 4.02 27.93
CA SER A 4 -10.78 3.53 26.60
C SER A 4 -9.50 3.18 25.81
N PRO A 5 -9.51 2.10 25.01
CA PRO A 5 -8.35 1.72 24.19
C PRO A 5 -7.96 2.80 23.18
N TRP A 6 -8.86 3.75 22.93
CA TRP A 6 -8.76 4.72 21.86
C TRP A 6 -8.62 6.16 22.35
N ASP A 7 -8.23 6.32 23.62
CA ASP A 7 -7.97 7.64 24.23
C ASP A 7 -6.51 8.10 24.05
N GLU A 8 -5.68 7.28 23.42
CA GLU A 8 -4.25 7.53 23.20
C GLU A 8 -3.88 7.29 21.73
N ALA A 9 -2.79 7.92 21.30
CA ALA A 9 -2.21 7.68 19.98
C ALA A 9 -1.92 6.19 19.76
N PRO A 10 -2.12 5.66 18.54
CA PRO A 10 -2.50 6.36 17.32
C PRO A 10 -4.02 6.50 17.08
N TYR A 11 -4.87 6.25 18.08
CA TYR A 11 -6.32 6.09 17.90
C TYR A 11 -7.15 7.35 18.20
N ASP A 12 -6.65 8.20 19.09
CA ASP A 12 -7.31 9.41 19.60
C ASP A 12 -7.82 10.33 18.48
N ASP A 13 -7.03 10.51 17.44
CA ASP A 13 -7.35 11.32 16.27
C ASP A 13 -7.63 10.50 15.00
N ALA A 14 -7.84 9.19 15.11
CA ALA A 14 -8.00 8.32 13.93
C ALA A 14 -9.37 8.41 13.24
N VAL A 15 -10.40 8.87 13.94
CA VAL A 15 -11.75 9.04 13.39
C VAL A 15 -12.32 10.38 13.83
N GLU A 16 -13.40 10.82 13.19
CA GLU A 16 -14.14 11.98 13.67
C GLU A 16 -15.16 11.56 14.72
N ARG A 17 -15.28 12.39 15.76
CA ARG A 17 -16.34 12.29 16.78
C ARG A 17 -17.34 13.42 16.54
N THR A 18 -18.59 13.21 16.91
CA THR A 18 -19.60 14.27 16.85
C THR A 18 -19.23 15.42 17.78
N GLU A 19 -19.91 16.57 17.67
CA GLU A 19 -19.70 17.71 18.58
C GLU A 19 -19.92 17.34 20.06
N GLN A 20 -20.73 16.31 20.32
CA GLN A 20 -21.00 15.75 21.65
C GLN A 20 -19.95 14.73 22.10
N ARG A 21 -18.89 14.51 21.30
CA ARG A 21 -17.85 13.48 21.44
C ARG A 21 -18.33 12.04 21.30
N ASP A 22 -19.50 11.82 20.71
CA ASP A 22 -20.01 10.49 20.42
C ASP A 22 -19.34 9.91 19.16
N LEU A 23 -19.22 8.59 19.12
CA LEU A 23 -18.73 7.84 17.97
C LEU A 23 -19.91 7.28 17.19
N GLU A 24 -20.00 7.61 15.90
CA GLU A 24 -20.89 6.90 15.00
C GLU A 24 -20.51 5.41 14.91
N LEU A 25 -21.48 4.53 14.63
CA LEU A 25 -21.24 3.09 14.52
C LEU A 25 -20.17 2.76 13.46
N SER A 26 -20.16 3.49 12.34
CA SER A 26 -19.16 3.37 11.27
C SER A 26 -17.74 3.69 11.77
N ALA A 27 -17.59 4.74 12.57
CA ALA A 27 -16.34 5.16 13.19
C ALA A 27 -15.89 4.14 14.25
N PHE A 28 -16.81 3.65 15.08
CA PHE A 28 -16.54 2.61 16.07
C PHE A 28 -15.98 1.32 15.42
N ILE A 29 -16.64 0.82 14.36
CA ILE A 29 -16.18 -0.35 13.60
C ILE A 29 -14.81 -0.08 12.95
N SER A 30 -14.60 1.14 12.47
CA SER A 30 -13.35 1.56 11.85
C SER A 30 -12.19 1.60 12.85
N GLN A 31 -12.41 2.03 14.09
CA GLN A 31 -11.39 1.98 15.14
C GLN A 31 -11.03 0.54 15.53
N TRP A 32 -12.01 -0.37 15.59
CA TRP A 32 -11.74 -1.80 15.76
C TRP A 32 -10.89 -2.38 14.63
N ALA A 33 -11.18 -2.01 13.38
CA ALA A 33 -10.40 -2.45 12.23
C ALA A 33 -8.96 -1.93 12.29
N LEU A 34 -8.76 -0.66 12.68
CA LEU A 34 -7.43 -0.07 12.87
C LEU A 34 -6.64 -0.79 13.98
N MET A 35 -7.23 -0.94 15.17
CA MET A 35 -6.58 -1.63 16.29
C MET A 35 -6.26 -3.08 15.95
N THR A 36 -7.17 -3.79 15.27
CA THR A 36 -6.92 -5.19 14.87
C THR A 36 -5.79 -5.31 13.83
N LEU A 37 -5.64 -4.31 12.96
CA LEU A 37 -4.56 -4.28 11.98
C LEU A 37 -3.21 -3.99 12.63
N LEU A 38 -3.16 -3.03 13.57
CA LEU A 38 -1.91 -2.59 14.22
C LEU A 38 -1.48 -3.50 15.37
N ASP A 39 -2.43 -3.88 16.23
CA ASP A 39 -2.20 -4.73 17.40
C ASP A 39 -3.37 -5.71 17.60
N PRO A 40 -3.35 -6.86 16.89
CA PRO A 40 -4.39 -7.89 17.05
C PRO A 40 -4.43 -8.49 18.46
N ALA A 41 -3.32 -8.47 19.21
CA ALA A 41 -3.29 -9.00 20.57
C ALA A 41 -4.06 -8.07 21.54
N GLN A 42 -3.83 -6.75 21.43
CA GLN A 42 -4.61 -5.75 22.17
C GLN A 42 -6.08 -5.81 21.78
N SER A 43 -6.40 -5.91 20.48
CA SER A 43 -7.77 -6.05 20.01
C SER A 43 -8.48 -7.26 20.65
N LEU A 44 -7.82 -8.42 20.69
CA LEU A 44 -8.38 -9.62 21.33
C LEU A 44 -8.59 -9.42 22.84
N ALA A 45 -7.67 -8.76 23.54
CA ALA A 45 -7.80 -8.47 24.96
C ALA A 45 -9.06 -7.61 25.23
N TYR A 46 -9.29 -6.58 24.41
CA TYR A 46 -10.50 -5.76 24.53
C TYR A 46 -11.78 -6.51 24.13
N LEU A 47 -11.75 -7.40 23.14
CA LEU A 47 -12.88 -8.29 22.86
C LEU A 47 -13.22 -9.17 24.07
N ARG A 48 -12.20 -9.69 24.76
CA ARG A 48 -12.38 -10.47 26.00
C ARG A 48 -12.99 -9.63 27.12
N TYR A 49 -12.54 -8.38 27.30
CA TYR A 49 -13.15 -7.47 28.28
C TYR A 49 -14.62 -7.15 27.97
N LEU A 50 -14.98 -7.08 26.70
CA LEU A 50 -16.38 -6.90 26.27
C LEU A 50 -17.22 -8.18 26.35
N GLY A 51 -16.66 -9.29 26.86
CA GLY A 51 -17.38 -10.53 27.07
C GLY A 51 -17.40 -11.49 25.88
N TYR A 52 -16.48 -11.34 24.91
CA TYR A 52 -16.30 -12.36 23.87
C TYR A 52 -15.86 -13.70 24.49
N THR A 53 -16.73 -14.70 24.43
CA THR A 53 -16.51 -16.04 24.99
C THR A 53 -16.05 -17.08 23.97
N GLY A 54 -16.01 -16.72 22.68
CA GLY A 54 -15.58 -17.61 21.60
C GLY A 54 -14.10 -18.00 21.66
N ASP A 55 -13.73 -18.90 20.76
CA ASP A 55 -12.33 -19.26 20.55
C ASP A 55 -11.56 -18.06 19.97
N PRO A 56 -10.48 -17.57 20.62
CA PRO A 56 -9.64 -16.50 20.11
C PRO A 56 -9.19 -16.68 18.67
N ALA A 57 -8.93 -17.92 18.25
CA ALA A 57 -8.47 -18.23 16.90
C ALA A 57 -9.52 -17.91 15.83
N THR A 58 -10.78 -17.78 16.22
CA THR A 58 -11.92 -17.47 15.34
C THR A 58 -12.35 -16.00 15.41
N ALA A 59 -11.79 -15.22 16.34
CA ALA A 59 -12.14 -13.80 16.51
C ALA A 59 -11.71 -12.95 15.31
N PHE A 60 -10.61 -13.33 14.65
CA PHE A 60 -10.06 -12.61 13.51
C PHE A 60 -9.87 -13.50 12.30
N ARG A 61 -10.10 -12.92 11.12
CA ARG A 61 -9.82 -13.57 9.84
C ARG A 61 -8.45 -13.16 9.33
N VAL A 62 -7.48 -14.06 9.40
CA VAL A 62 -6.16 -13.86 8.78
C VAL A 62 -6.30 -13.90 7.26
N THR A 63 -5.92 -12.82 6.59
CA THR A 63 -5.95 -12.77 5.12
C THR A 63 -4.69 -13.39 4.53
N ARG A 64 -4.79 -13.91 3.30
CA ARG A 64 -3.62 -14.49 2.60
C ARG A 64 -2.61 -13.40 2.20
N LYS A 65 -1.39 -13.82 1.88
CA LYS A 65 -0.31 -12.94 1.40
C LYS A 65 -0.75 -12.19 0.13
N ARG A 66 -0.47 -10.88 0.07
CA ARG A 66 -0.78 -10.01 -1.08
C ARG A 66 -0.18 -10.50 -2.38
N SER A 67 1.01 -11.10 -2.35
CA SER A 67 1.65 -11.69 -3.55
C SER A 67 0.80 -12.77 -4.23
N LEU A 68 -0.08 -13.47 -3.49
CA LEU A 68 -1.06 -14.39 -4.07
C LEU A 68 -2.25 -13.66 -4.68
N ASP A 69 -2.70 -12.55 -4.06
CA ASP A 69 -3.76 -11.69 -4.62
C ASP A 69 -3.31 -11.09 -5.96
N VAL A 70 -2.06 -10.61 -6.04
CA VAL A 70 -1.46 -10.10 -7.28
C VAL A 70 -1.43 -11.17 -8.36
N LYS A 71 -0.96 -12.39 -8.03
CA LYS A 71 -0.94 -13.52 -8.98
C LYS A 71 -2.33 -13.91 -9.47
N LYS A 72 -3.32 -13.90 -8.57
CA LYS A 72 -4.72 -14.24 -8.87
C LYS A 72 -5.52 -13.07 -9.46
N LYS A 73 -4.96 -11.86 -9.45
CA LYS A 73 -5.61 -10.60 -9.83
C LYS A 73 -6.93 -10.35 -9.07
N HIS A 74 -7.00 -10.83 -7.83
CA HIS A 74 -8.21 -10.76 -7.01
C HIS A 74 -7.87 -10.79 -5.52
N THR A 75 -8.52 -9.94 -4.73
CA THR A 75 -8.39 -9.89 -3.27
C THR A 75 -9.76 -9.97 -2.60
N ASP A 76 -9.82 -10.72 -1.51
CA ASP A 76 -10.99 -10.87 -0.63
C ASP A 76 -10.89 -9.94 0.60
N ARG A 77 -9.92 -9.02 0.61
CA ARG A 77 -9.69 -8.06 1.69
C ARG A 77 -10.84 -7.04 1.76
N HIS A 78 -11.15 -6.64 3.00
CA HIS A 78 -12.13 -5.61 3.30
C HIS A 78 -11.54 -4.40 4.00
N VAL A 79 -10.36 -4.56 4.60
CA VAL A 79 -9.58 -3.52 5.25
C VAL A 79 -8.34 -3.31 4.39
N PHE A 80 -8.10 -2.07 3.98
CA PHE A 80 -6.94 -1.69 3.16
C PHE A 80 -6.16 -0.60 3.85
N GLN A 81 -4.84 -0.75 3.93
CA GLN A 81 -3.94 0.27 4.45
C GLN A 81 -3.26 1.03 3.31
N CYS A 82 -3.36 2.34 3.35
CA CYS A 82 -2.76 3.25 2.40
C CYS A 82 -1.68 4.08 3.08
N PHE A 83 -0.46 4.01 2.55
CA PHE A 83 0.62 4.89 3.00
C PHE A 83 0.61 6.18 2.19
N VAL A 84 0.62 7.30 2.90
CA VAL A 84 0.56 8.65 2.32
C VAL A 84 1.95 9.27 2.43
N PHE A 85 2.62 9.36 1.29
CA PHE A 85 3.93 9.99 1.12
C PHE A 85 3.79 11.34 0.44
N GLY A 86 4.84 12.16 0.56
CA GLY A 86 4.91 13.47 -0.06
C GLY A 86 5.78 14.42 0.76
N PRO A 87 6.24 15.53 0.18
CA PRO A 87 7.04 16.51 0.88
C PRO A 87 6.27 17.19 2.02
N LYS A 88 7.00 17.89 2.88
CA LYS A 88 6.42 18.84 3.84
C LYS A 88 5.49 19.81 3.10
N ASN A 89 4.38 20.17 3.75
CA ASN A 89 3.35 21.09 3.24
C ASN A 89 2.60 20.67 1.96
N ALA A 90 2.85 19.48 1.39
CA ALA A 90 2.14 19.00 0.19
C ALA A 90 0.62 18.77 0.36
N GLY A 91 0.07 18.93 1.56
CA GLY A 91 -1.36 18.69 1.84
C GLY A 91 -1.70 17.26 2.28
N LYS A 92 -0.73 16.45 2.70
CA LYS A 92 -0.95 15.09 3.24
C LYS A 92 -1.98 15.09 4.38
N SER A 93 -1.74 15.90 5.42
CA SER A 93 -2.62 15.94 6.60
C SER A 93 -3.99 16.52 6.28
N ALA A 94 -4.10 17.39 5.27
CA ALA A 94 -5.39 17.88 4.76
C ALA A 94 -6.17 16.76 4.05
N LEU A 95 -5.49 15.90 3.29
CA LEU A 95 -6.10 14.70 2.70
C LEU A 95 -6.62 13.76 3.81
N LEU A 96 -5.82 13.47 4.84
CA LEU A 96 -6.25 12.64 5.98
C LEU A 96 -7.44 13.25 6.73
N SER A 97 -7.39 14.56 7.01
CA SER A 97 -8.45 15.27 7.72
C SER A 97 -9.77 15.26 6.95
N SER A 98 -9.72 15.51 5.64
CA SER A 98 -10.91 15.46 4.78
C SER A 98 -11.53 14.07 4.69
N PHE A 99 -10.74 13.00 4.88
CA PHE A 99 -11.23 11.63 4.83
C PHE A 99 -12.21 11.28 5.97
N VAL A 100 -12.00 11.89 7.13
CA VAL A 100 -12.87 11.73 8.30
C VAL A 100 -13.88 12.87 8.44
N GLY A 101 -13.93 13.80 7.48
CA GLY A 101 -14.91 14.89 7.46
C GLY A 101 -14.53 16.12 8.28
N ARG A 102 -13.26 16.24 8.70
CA ARG A 102 -12.80 17.43 9.43
C ARG A 102 -12.77 18.67 8.52
N PRO A 103 -13.11 19.85 9.04
CA PRO A 103 -13.02 21.08 8.29
C PRO A 103 -11.56 21.39 7.92
N PHE A 104 -11.35 21.97 6.75
CA PHE A 104 -10.04 22.41 6.31
C PHE A 104 -9.50 23.50 7.24
N ARG A 105 -8.23 23.38 7.65
CA ARG A 105 -7.51 24.37 8.46
C ARG A 105 -6.34 24.92 7.66
N ASN A 106 -6.20 26.26 7.63
CA ASN A 106 -5.06 26.92 6.96
C ASN A 106 -3.75 26.76 7.73
N ASN A 107 -3.81 26.53 9.04
CA ASN A 107 -2.62 26.47 9.88
C ASN A 107 -2.00 25.09 9.77
N TYR A 108 -0.72 25.06 9.40
CA TYR A 108 0.09 23.86 9.49
C TYR A 108 0.40 23.58 10.97
N GLU A 109 -0.34 22.66 11.56
CA GLU A 109 0.05 22.05 12.83
C GLU A 109 1.00 20.90 12.50
N ILE A 110 2.17 20.88 13.15
CA ILE A 110 3.12 19.78 13.03
C ILE A 110 2.38 18.52 13.47
N THR A 111 2.12 17.63 12.52
CA THR A 111 1.44 16.36 12.79
C THR A 111 2.30 15.54 13.75
N SER A 112 1.68 15.03 14.81
CA SER A 112 2.31 14.09 15.74
C SER A 112 2.86 12.88 14.97
N ASN A 113 3.83 12.19 15.57
CA ASN A 113 4.72 11.23 14.89
C ASN A 113 4.04 10.06 14.16
N GLN A 114 2.73 9.81 14.36
CA GLN A 114 1.95 8.79 13.65
C GLN A 114 0.51 9.29 13.40
N CYS A 115 0.23 9.83 12.22
CA CYS A 115 -1.13 10.25 11.86
C CYS A 115 -1.82 9.11 11.08
N TYR A 116 -2.69 8.40 11.78
CA TYR A 116 -3.62 7.47 11.17
C TYR A 116 -4.98 8.15 11.01
N THR A 117 -5.68 7.89 9.91
CA THR A 117 -7.12 8.10 9.83
C THR A 117 -7.80 6.89 9.23
N VAL A 118 -8.97 6.53 9.74
CA VAL A 118 -9.71 5.35 9.29
C VAL A 118 -11.18 5.67 9.10
N ASN A 119 -11.74 5.22 7.97
CA ASN A 119 -13.15 5.37 7.68
C ASN A 119 -13.62 4.30 6.67
N SER A 120 -14.93 4.17 6.53
CA SER A 120 -15.54 3.35 5.49
C SER A 120 -15.65 4.11 4.16
N VAL A 121 -15.29 3.44 3.07
CA VAL A 121 -15.44 3.92 1.69
C VAL A 121 -16.46 3.03 0.99
N GLU A 122 -17.50 3.65 0.44
CA GLU A 122 -18.51 2.95 -0.34
C GLU A 122 -18.03 2.71 -1.77
N GLN A 123 -18.01 1.44 -2.16
CA GLN A 123 -17.69 0.98 -3.50
C GLN A 123 -18.93 0.88 -4.39
N ARG A 124 -18.69 0.71 -5.69
CA ARG A 124 -19.78 0.44 -6.65
C ARG A 124 -20.52 -0.82 -6.21
N GLY A 125 -21.86 -0.74 -6.21
CA GLY A 125 -22.72 -1.84 -5.73
C GLY A 125 -22.98 -1.84 -4.23
N GLY A 126 -22.67 -0.74 -3.51
CA GLY A 126 -23.03 -0.55 -2.10
C GLY A 126 -22.12 -1.29 -1.10
N ILE A 127 -21.08 -1.97 -1.58
CA ILE A 127 -20.12 -2.67 -0.73
C ILE A 127 -19.27 -1.63 0.01
N LYS A 128 -19.26 -1.67 1.35
CA LYS A 128 -18.38 -0.82 2.15
C LYS A 128 -17.05 -1.52 2.42
N LYS A 129 -15.95 -0.79 2.23
CA LYS A 129 -14.58 -1.22 2.54
C LYS A 129 -13.99 -0.26 3.57
N THR A 130 -13.19 -0.77 4.49
CA THR A 130 -12.46 0.08 5.44
C THR A 130 -11.14 0.50 4.81
N LEU A 131 -10.88 1.80 4.78
CA LEU A 131 -9.61 2.36 4.33
C LEU A 131 -8.92 3.01 5.54
N ILE A 132 -7.66 2.66 5.74
CA ILE A 132 -6.78 3.24 6.76
C ILE A 132 -5.73 4.06 6.01
N LEU A 133 -5.67 5.36 6.24
CA LEU A 133 -4.60 6.22 5.76
C LEU A 133 -3.56 6.34 6.86
N HIS A 134 -2.29 6.15 6.51
CA HIS A 134 -1.14 6.32 7.40
C HIS A 134 -0.18 7.31 6.77
N GLU A 135 -0.07 8.50 7.35
CA GLU A 135 0.85 9.53 6.88
C GLU A 135 2.28 9.22 7.32
N ILE A 136 3.19 9.13 6.35
CA ILE A 136 4.62 8.98 6.60
C ILE A 136 5.27 10.36 6.45
N GLN A 137 5.90 10.83 7.52
CA GLN A 137 6.63 12.10 7.50
C GLN A 137 7.86 12.02 6.60
N GLU A 138 8.11 13.09 5.83
CA GLU A 138 9.19 13.13 4.83
C GLU A 138 10.56 12.77 5.43
N ASP A 139 10.86 13.31 6.61
CA ASP A 139 12.14 13.09 7.31
C ASP A 139 12.32 11.64 7.75
N ASN A 140 11.21 10.94 8.04
CA ASN A 140 11.21 9.58 8.56
C ASN A 140 11.17 8.52 7.46
N VAL A 141 10.99 8.90 6.17
CA VAL A 141 10.83 7.92 5.08
C VAL A 141 12.03 6.98 4.98
N LYS A 142 13.26 7.49 5.10
CA LYS A 142 14.48 6.67 4.98
C LYS A 142 14.57 5.62 6.09
N GLU A 143 14.27 6.03 7.33
CA GLU A 143 14.24 5.11 8.47
C GLU A 143 13.10 4.11 8.34
N PHE A 144 11.91 4.58 7.94
CA PHE A 144 10.74 3.75 7.71
C PHE A 144 11.00 2.65 6.66
N LEU A 145 11.60 2.99 5.53
CA LEU A 145 11.92 2.05 4.45
C LEU A 145 13.16 1.19 4.73
N SER A 146 13.89 1.42 5.82
CA SER A 146 15.08 0.61 6.15
C SER A 146 14.73 -0.85 6.52
N SER A 147 13.49 -1.08 6.96
CA SER A 147 12.98 -2.42 7.26
C SER A 147 12.47 -3.10 6.00
N LYS A 148 12.88 -4.35 5.78
CA LYS A 148 12.42 -5.19 4.65
C LYS A 148 10.92 -5.45 4.66
N ASP A 149 10.28 -5.37 5.82
CA ASP A 149 8.84 -5.58 5.97
C ASP A 149 8.06 -4.26 6.02
N SER A 150 8.71 -3.11 5.80
CA SER A 150 8.08 -1.79 5.85
C SER A 150 6.84 -1.69 4.96
N LEU A 151 6.91 -2.23 3.74
CA LEU A 151 5.81 -2.24 2.76
C LEU A 151 4.90 -3.48 2.85
N ALA A 152 5.13 -4.39 3.82
CA ALA A 152 4.34 -5.60 3.96
C ALA A 152 2.88 -5.30 4.33
N ALA A 153 2.67 -4.28 5.18
CA ALA A 153 1.35 -3.84 5.62
C ALA A 153 0.65 -2.89 4.62
N CYS A 154 1.39 -2.26 3.70
CA CYS A 154 0.85 -1.30 2.73
C CYS A 154 0.07 -2.00 1.60
N ASP A 155 -1.21 -1.71 1.40
CA ASP A 155 -1.95 -2.23 0.24
C ASP A 155 -1.87 -1.30 -0.98
N VAL A 156 -1.66 -0.01 -0.77
CA VAL A 156 -1.53 1.03 -1.81
C VAL A 156 -0.73 2.22 -1.27
N ALA A 157 0.20 2.74 -2.05
CA ALA A 157 0.93 3.96 -1.71
C ALA A 157 0.40 5.16 -2.52
N VAL A 158 0.26 6.31 -1.88
CA VAL A 158 -0.09 7.56 -2.56
C VAL A 158 0.99 8.60 -2.33
N PHE A 159 1.27 9.38 -3.37
CA PHE A 159 2.29 10.42 -3.38
C PHE A 159 1.62 11.75 -3.64
N VAL A 160 1.49 12.54 -2.58
CA VAL A 160 0.85 13.85 -2.62
C VAL A 160 1.91 14.91 -2.91
N TYR A 161 1.63 15.79 -3.85
CA TYR A 161 2.43 16.98 -4.13
C TYR A 161 1.52 18.18 -4.37
N GLU A 162 2.04 19.38 -4.19
CA GLU A 162 1.35 20.64 -4.47
C GLU A 162 1.66 21.09 -5.90
N SER A 163 0.63 21.28 -6.73
CA SER A 163 0.80 21.57 -8.17
C SER A 163 1.44 22.92 -8.49
N SER A 164 1.35 23.87 -7.56
CA SER A 164 1.99 25.19 -7.69
C SER A 164 3.49 25.16 -7.40
N GLU A 165 4.01 24.05 -6.85
CA GLU A 165 5.40 23.96 -6.37
C GLU A 165 6.20 22.86 -7.10
N GLU A 166 7.14 23.26 -7.96
CA GLU A 166 8.00 22.33 -8.73
C GLU A 166 8.85 21.42 -7.84
N TYR A 167 9.34 21.94 -6.71
CA TYR A 167 10.04 21.14 -5.69
C TYR A 167 9.15 20.02 -5.16
N SER A 168 7.86 20.30 -4.97
CA SER A 168 6.90 19.36 -4.39
C SER A 168 6.73 18.12 -5.26
N LEU A 169 6.55 18.32 -6.57
CA LEU A 169 6.45 17.23 -7.55
C LEU A 169 7.75 16.44 -7.66
N LYS A 170 8.90 17.13 -7.76
CA LYS A 170 10.21 16.48 -7.83
C LYS A 170 10.43 15.58 -6.62
N ARG A 171 10.17 16.09 -5.42
CA ARG A 171 10.36 15.35 -4.18
C ARG A 171 9.40 14.17 -4.05
N ALA A 172 8.13 14.32 -4.43
CA ALA A 172 7.18 13.22 -4.47
C ALA A 172 7.61 12.11 -5.46
N SER A 173 8.21 12.48 -6.60
CA SER A 173 8.76 11.53 -7.57
C SER A 173 9.97 10.76 -7.01
N GLU A 174 10.87 11.42 -6.30
CA GLU A 174 12.00 10.76 -5.60
C GLU A 174 11.49 9.74 -4.56
N LEU A 175 10.49 10.13 -3.77
CA LEU A 175 9.86 9.22 -2.80
C LEU A 175 9.18 8.02 -3.48
N LEU A 176 8.54 8.24 -4.64
CA LEU A 176 7.97 7.17 -5.45
C LEU A 176 9.05 6.19 -5.94
N MET A 177 10.22 6.69 -6.35
CA MET A 177 11.36 5.84 -6.73
C MET A 177 11.89 5.04 -5.55
N ASP A 178 11.99 5.64 -4.37
CA ASP A 178 12.44 4.96 -3.15
C ASP A 178 11.49 3.82 -2.76
N VAL A 179 10.18 4.07 -2.76
CA VAL A 179 9.16 3.03 -2.47
C VAL A 179 9.14 1.95 -3.54
N ALA A 180 9.30 2.30 -4.82
CA ALA A 180 9.36 1.33 -5.91
C ALA A 180 10.55 0.37 -5.75
N ARG A 181 11.74 0.93 -5.46
CA ARG A 181 12.96 0.17 -5.23
C ARG A 181 12.83 -0.77 -4.03
N GLU A 182 12.33 -0.28 -2.90
CA GLU A 182 12.11 -1.12 -1.71
C GLU A 182 11.09 -2.23 -2.01
N GLY A 183 10.02 -1.93 -2.74
CA GLY A 183 9.03 -2.93 -3.16
C GLY A 183 9.62 -4.04 -4.06
N GLU A 184 10.57 -3.69 -4.93
CA GLU A 184 11.29 -4.63 -5.80
C GLU A 184 12.33 -5.49 -5.05
N GLU A 185 12.97 -4.92 -4.03
CA GLU A 185 13.98 -5.60 -3.21
C GLU A 185 13.36 -6.54 -2.18
N SER A 186 12.35 -6.07 -1.44
CA SER A 186 11.63 -6.84 -0.42
C SER A 186 10.64 -7.85 -1.01
N GLY A 187 10.14 -7.61 -2.23
CA GLY A 187 9.05 -8.37 -2.83
C GLY A 187 7.65 -7.90 -2.37
N TYR A 188 7.57 -6.80 -1.64
CA TYR A 188 6.32 -6.13 -1.26
C TYR A 188 6.00 -4.94 -2.16
N GLY A 189 6.11 -5.09 -3.47
CA GLY A 189 5.60 -4.10 -4.43
C GLY A 189 4.12 -3.80 -4.18
N VAL A 190 3.75 -2.51 -4.29
CA VAL A 190 2.39 -2.00 -4.06
C VAL A 190 1.95 -1.12 -5.24
N PRO A 191 0.65 -1.07 -5.55
CA PRO A 191 0.10 -0.05 -6.42
C PRO A 191 0.44 1.36 -5.90
N CYS A 192 0.84 2.25 -6.79
CA CYS A 192 1.16 3.64 -6.48
C CYS A 192 0.26 4.61 -7.25
N LEU A 193 -0.18 5.67 -6.58
CA LEU A 193 -0.96 6.75 -7.19
C LEU A 193 -0.32 8.11 -6.92
N LEU A 194 -0.34 9.00 -7.91
CA LEU A 194 0.03 10.41 -7.73
C LEU A 194 -1.22 11.24 -7.42
N ILE A 195 -1.10 12.15 -6.46
CA ILE A 195 -2.16 13.08 -6.07
C ILE A 195 -1.63 14.51 -6.14
N SER A 196 -2.28 15.32 -6.97
CA SER A 196 -2.00 16.74 -7.13
C SER A 196 -2.93 17.53 -6.21
N ALA A 197 -2.38 18.15 -5.17
CA ALA A 197 -3.08 19.00 -4.24
C ALA A 197 -3.03 20.47 -4.69
N LYS A 198 -4.13 21.21 -4.46
CA LYS A 198 -4.27 22.65 -4.77
C LYS A 198 -4.05 22.98 -6.26
N CYS A 199 -4.87 22.37 -7.12
CA CYS A 199 -4.85 22.62 -8.55
C CYS A 199 -5.42 24.01 -8.91
N ASP A 200 -4.59 25.06 -8.83
CA ASP A 200 -4.92 26.38 -9.39
C ASP A 200 -4.73 26.37 -10.92
N SER A 201 -5.64 27.03 -11.65
CA SER A 201 -5.76 26.96 -13.13
C SER A 201 -4.50 27.38 -13.92
N GLN A 202 -3.61 28.20 -13.34
CA GLN A 202 -2.50 28.83 -14.08
C GLN A 202 -1.25 27.96 -14.25
N SER A 203 -1.03 26.93 -13.40
CA SER A 203 0.18 26.09 -13.42
C SER A 203 0.00 24.74 -14.15
N TYR A 204 -1.19 24.50 -14.69
CA TYR A 204 -1.66 23.18 -15.15
C TYR A 204 -0.85 22.58 -16.33
N LEU A 205 -0.40 23.39 -17.31
CA LEU A 205 0.20 22.85 -18.54
C LEU A 205 1.62 22.28 -18.35
N LYS A 206 2.45 22.89 -17.48
CA LYS A 206 3.81 22.38 -17.19
C LYS A 206 3.71 21.08 -16.38
N GLU A 207 2.87 21.10 -15.35
CA GLU A 207 2.57 19.95 -14.50
C GLU A 207 2.10 18.74 -15.31
N ILE A 208 1.16 18.89 -16.25
CA ILE A 208 0.66 17.78 -17.08
C ILE A 208 1.80 17.07 -17.83
N LYS A 209 2.75 17.82 -18.39
CA LYS A 209 3.84 17.24 -19.17
C LYS A 209 4.75 16.41 -18.26
N GLU A 210 5.20 16.98 -17.15
CA GLU A 210 6.12 16.33 -16.21
C GLU A 210 5.49 15.10 -15.56
N THR A 211 4.26 15.24 -15.09
CA THR A 211 3.53 14.13 -14.46
C THR A 211 3.21 13.00 -15.43
N LYS A 212 2.93 13.32 -16.70
CA LYS A 212 2.76 12.30 -17.75
C LYS A 212 4.05 11.52 -18.00
N MET A 213 5.20 12.20 -18.03
CA MET A 213 6.50 11.54 -18.16
C MET A 213 6.78 10.61 -16.98
N ILE A 214 6.55 11.08 -15.75
CA ILE A 214 6.71 10.26 -14.52
C ILE A 214 5.77 9.04 -14.56
N SER A 215 4.49 9.26 -14.91
CA SER A 215 3.48 8.20 -14.93
C SER A 215 3.82 7.10 -15.95
N GLN A 216 4.30 7.51 -17.13
CA GLN A 216 4.73 6.58 -18.18
C GLN A 216 6.01 5.83 -17.78
N ALA A 217 7.02 6.53 -17.26
CA ALA A 217 8.27 5.92 -16.83
C ALA A 217 8.07 4.90 -15.71
N MET A 218 7.21 5.23 -14.73
CA MET A 218 6.93 4.39 -13.58
C MET A 218 5.75 3.42 -13.80
N LYS A 219 5.13 3.37 -14.99
CA LYS A 219 3.96 2.51 -15.29
C LYS A 219 2.79 2.67 -14.31
N ILE A 220 2.53 3.90 -13.88
CA ILE A 220 1.38 4.24 -13.01
C ILE A 220 0.33 5.06 -13.76
N GLY A 221 -0.87 5.14 -13.19
CA GLY A 221 -1.95 5.96 -13.73
C GLY A 221 -1.67 7.47 -13.65
N ALA A 222 -2.46 8.26 -14.39
CA ALA A 222 -2.38 9.71 -14.35
C ALA A 222 -2.69 10.27 -12.94
N PRO A 223 -2.13 11.44 -12.56
CA PRO A 223 -2.37 12.06 -11.26
C PRO A 223 -3.86 12.32 -10.99
N ILE A 224 -4.25 12.19 -9.74
CA ILE A 224 -5.56 12.58 -9.25
C ILE A 224 -5.47 13.99 -8.71
N HIS A 225 -6.12 14.94 -9.37
CA HIS A 225 -6.20 16.31 -8.89
C HIS A 225 -7.25 16.42 -7.78
N ILE A 226 -6.91 17.12 -6.69
CA ILE A 226 -7.82 17.40 -5.58
C ILE A 226 -7.67 18.86 -5.13
N ASN A 227 -8.77 19.43 -4.63
CA ASN A 227 -8.76 20.70 -3.92
C ASN A 227 -9.55 20.55 -2.62
N VAL A 228 -8.83 20.29 -1.52
CA VAL A 228 -9.44 20.08 -0.20
C VAL A 228 -10.16 21.33 0.28
N LYS A 229 -9.63 22.53 -0.03
CA LYS A 229 -10.21 23.82 0.38
C LYS A 229 -11.58 24.05 -0.27
N GLU A 230 -11.74 23.65 -1.53
CA GLU A 230 -13.00 23.72 -2.27
C GLU A 230 -13.87 22.46 -2.11
N ASN A 231 -13.49 21.54 -1.22
CA ASN A 231 -14.13 20.24 -1.03
C ASN A 231 -14.23 19.40 -2.34
N ASN A 232 -13.33 19.64 -3.30
CA ASN A 232 -13.25 18.89 -4.54
C ASN A 232 -12.28 17.72 -4.40
N MET A 233 -12.78 16.59 -3.90
CA MET A 233 -11.98 15.40 -3.64
C MET A 233 -11.88 14.43 -4.82
N ASN A 234 -12.59 14.68 -5.94
CA ASN A 234 -12.58 13.86 -7.16
C ASN A 234 -12.70 12.33 -6.96
N GLY A 235 -13.42 11.93 -5.89
CA GLY A 235 -13.58 10.53 -5.49
C GLY A 235 -12.26 9.82 -5.14
N VAL A 236 -11.25 10.55 -4.66
CA VAL A 236 -9.88 10.04 -4.41
C VAL A 236 -9.87 8.80 -3.53
N PHE A 237 -10.62 8.77 -2.43
CA PHE A 237 -10.65 7.61 -1.53
C PHE A 237 -11.18 6.34 -2.20
N ARG A 238 -12.19 6.46 -3.06
CA ARG A 238 -12.68 5.33 -3.87
C ARG A 238 -11.63 4.87 -4.88
N LYS A 239 -10.90 5.80 -5.50
CA LYS A 239 -9.79 5.46 -6.42
C LYS A 239 -8.63 4.76 -5.69
N ILE A 240 -8.32 5.18 -4.46
CA ILE A 240 -7.32 4.52 -3.59
C ILE A 240 -7.73 3.08 -3.30
N VAL A 241 -8.98 2.85 -2.85
CA VAL A 241 -9.48 1.49 -2.59
C VAL A 241 -9.51 0.66 -3.87
N ASN A 242 -9.90 1.24 -5.02
CA ASN A 242 -9.89 0.52 -6.30
C ASN A 242 -8.48 0.08 -6.70
N ALA A 243 -7.47 0.92 -6.46
CA ALA A 243 -6.08 0.55 -6.73
C ALA A 243 -5.60 -0.58 -5.81
N ALA A 244 -6.00 -0.56 -4.53
CA ALA A 244 -5.71 -1.65 -3.60
C ALA A 244 -6.40 -2.97 -3.98
N GLU A 245 -7.66 -2.92 -4.44
CA GLU A 245 -8.38 -4.09 -4.94
C GLU A 245 -7.76 -4.64 -6.24
N GLN A 246 -7.38 -3.74 -7.14
CA GLN A 246 -6.65 -4.05 -8.37
C GLN A 246 -5.13 -4.13 -8.12
N CYS A 247 -4.73 -4.85 -7.08
CA CYS A 247 -3.35 -4.93 -6.59
C CYS A 247 -2.27 -5.33 -7.62
N HIS A 248 -2.67 -5.84 -8.78
CA HIS A 248 -1.78 -6.22 -9.89
C HIS A 248 -1.52 -5.10 -10.91
N LEU A 249 -2.21 -3.97 -10.79
CA LEU A 249 -2.06 -2.78 -11.64
C LEU A 249 -1.33 -1.67 -10.88
N ASN A 250 -0.78 -0.71 -11.63
CA ASN A 250 -0.10 0.47 -11.10
C ASN A 250 1.05 0.19 -10.12
N ILE A 251 1.64 -1.02 -10.15
CA ILE A 251 2.86 -1.31 -9.39
C ILE A 251 4.02 -0.66 -10.15
N PRO A 252 4.75 0.29 -9.55
CA PRO A 252 5.83 0.95 -10.24
C PRO A 252 6.98 -0.01 -10.50
N GLU A 253 7.66 0.18 -11.62
CA GLU A 253 8.86 -0.59 -11.98
C GLU A 253 10.01 0.37 -12.27
N THR A 254 11.14 0.17 -11.58
CA THR A 254 12.36 0.93 -11.85
C THR A 254 13.18 0.26 -12.94
N GLU A 255 14.06 1.01 -13.63
CA GLU A 255 15.00 0.42 -14.59
C GLU A 255 15.87 -0.68 -13.96
N GLN A 256 16.28 -0.48 -12.69
CA GLN A 256 17.05 -1.47 -11.94
C GLN A 256 16.22 -2.75 -11.69
N GLY A 257 14.95 -2.60 -11.30
CA GLY A 257 14.04 -3.72 -11.11
C GLY A 257 13.77 -4.48 -12.40
N ILE A 258 13.59 -3.77 -13.53
CA ILE A 258 13.46 -4.36 -14.86
C ILE A 258 14.70 -5.17 -15.21
N ASN A 259 15.90 -4.60 -15.05
CA ASN A 259 17.17 -5.28 -15.34
C ASN A 259 17.37 -6.51 -14.46
N LYS A 260 17.03 -6.43 -13.17
CA LYS A 260 17.10 -7.54 -12.22
C LYS A 260 16.12 -8.67 -12.57
N LYS A 261 14.91 -8.34 -13.03
CA LYS A 261 13.93 -9.32 -13.56
C LYS A 261 14.48 -10.03 -14.79
N HIS A 262 15.03 -9.28 -15.76
CA HIS A 262 15.65 -9.86 -16.96
C HIS A 262 16.83 -10.77 -16.62
N TYR A 263 17.73 -10.32 -15.75
CA TYR A 263 18.86 -11.13 -15.30
C TYR A 263 18.42 -12.43 -14.62
N ARG A 264 17.42 -12.36 -13.72
CA ARG A 264 16.84 -13.56 -13.08
C ARG A 264 16.22 -14.51 -14.09
N GLN A 265 15.53 -14.01 -15.12
CA GLN A 265 14.97 -14.84 -16.18
C GLN A 265 16.07 -15.57 -16.96
N LEU A 266 17.16 -14.88 -17.33
CA LEU A 266 18.30 -15.49 -18.03
C LEU A 266 18.98 -16.59 -17.20
N VAL A 267 19.20 -16.33 -15.91
CA VAL A 267 19.78 -17.32 -14.98
C VAL A 267 18.85 -18.53 -14.85
N ASN A 268 17.55 -18.31 -14.68
CA ASN A 268 16.57 -19.39 -14.56
C ASN A 268 16.50 -20.24 -15.84
N CYS A 269 16.47 -19.62 -17.02
CA CYS A 269 16.52 -20.34 -18.30
C CYS A 269 17.81 -21.18 -18.40
N SER A 270 18.95 -20.61 -18.02
CA SER A 270 20.24 -21.33 -18.03
C SER A 270 20.24 -22.54 -17.10
N LEU A 271 19.69 -22.39 -15.88
CA LEU A 271 19.55 -23.48 -14.92
C LEU A 271 18.62 -24.59 -15.45
N ILE A 272 17.51 -24.22 -16.10
CA ILE A 272 16.59 -25.19 -16.71
C ILE A 272 17.33 -25.98 -17.79
N VAL A 273 18.04 -25.31 -18.71
CA VAL A 273 18.82 -25.98 -19.77
C VAL A 273 19.88 -26.91 -19.18
N ALA A 274 20.62 -26.47 -18.16
CA ALA A 274 21.63 -27.30 -17.49
C ALA A 274 21.01 -28.55 -16.82
N SER A 275 19.85 -28.40 -16.17
CA SER A 275 19.16 -29.52 -15.51
C SER A 275 18.62 -30.55 -16.50
N VAL A 276 18.07 -30.11 -17.64
CA VAL A 276 17.61 -31.00 -18.73
C VAL A 276 18.81 -31.70 -19.36
N GLY A 277 19.91 -30.99 -19.63
CA GLY A 277 21.13 -31.57 -20.16
C GLY A 277 21.73 -32.65 -19.25
N ALA A 278 21.77 -32.40 -17.93
CA ALA A 278 22.23 -33.38 -16.95
C ALA A 278 21.34 -34.63 -16.91
N ALA A 279 20.01 -34.46 -16.92
CA ALA A 279 19.07 -35.58 -16.95
C ALA A 279 19.24 -36.45 -18.21
N VAL A 280 19.39 -35.83 -19.38
CA VAL A 280 19.65 -36.53 -20.64
C VAL A 280 20.99 -37.28 -20.58
N ALA A 281 22.05 -36.65 -20.06
CA ALA A 281 23.34 -37.32 -19.91
C ALA A 281 23.26 -38.55 -18.98
N ILE A 282 22.56 -38.44 -17.83
CA ILE A 282 22.39 -39.54 -16.87
C ILE A 282 21.63 -40.70 -17.53
N THR A 283 20.51 -40.40 -18.21
CA THR A 283 19.70 -41.43 -18.90
C THR A 283 20.47 -42.10 -20.04
N LEU A 284 21.24 -41.36 -20.84
CA LEU A 284 22.10 -41.93 -21.89
C LEU A 284 23.20 -42.82 -21.31
N THR A 285 23.80 -42.40 -20.19
CA THR A 285 24.87 -43.16 -19.53
C THR A 285 24.34 -44.45 -18.94
N ALA A 286 23.18 -44.40 -18.28
CA ALA A 286 22.46 -45.57 -17.76
C ALA A 286 22.04 -46.53 -18.88
N TYR A 287 21.53 -46.01 -20.00
CA TYR A 287 21.20 -46.81 -21.17
C TYR A 287 22.43 -47.51 -21.76
N ARG A 288 23.56 -46.80 -21.90
CA ARG A 288 24.82 -47.38 -22.36
C ARG A 288 25.33 -48.48 -21.43
N THR A 289 25.28 -48.26 -20.11
CA THR A 289 25.69 -49.30 -19.13
C THR A 289 24.77 -50.51 -19.17
N TYR A 290 23.46 -50.31 -19.33
CA TYR A 290 22.50 -51.40 -19.51
C TYR A 290 22.76 -52.20 -20.79
N ALA A 291 22.99 -51.53 -21.92
CA ALA A 291 23.29 -52.19 -23.19
C ALA A 291 24.59 -53.02 -23.13
N ILE A 292 25.64 -52.49 -22.49
CA ILE A 292 26.91 -53.21 -22.29
C ILE A 292 26.69 -54.45 -21.41
N LYS A 293 25.96 -54.32 -20.28
CA LYS A 293 25.65 -55.48 -19.42
C LYS A 293 24.84 -56.54 -20.15
N LYS A 294 23.86 -56.15 -20.95
CA LYS A 294 23.04 -57.07 -21.75
C LYS A 294 23.85 -57.79 -22.82
N ALA A 295 24.81 -57.11 -23.45
CA ALA A 295 25.71 -57.71 -24.44
C ALA A 295 26.72 -58.67 -23.80
N ALA A 296 27.17 -58.42 -22.56
CA ALA A 296 28.07 -59.29 -21.83
C ALA A 296 27.39 -60.53 -21.21
N SER A 297 26.05 -60.52 -21.10
CA SER A 297 25.26 -61.65 -20.60
C SER A 297 24.67 -62.54 -21.70
N SER A 298 25.01 -62.29 -22.97
CA SER A 298 24.61 -63.08 -24.13
C SER A 298 25.79 -63.83 -24.71
#